data_AF-A0A4S8KZ69-F1
#
_entry.id   AF-A0A4S8KZ69-F1
#
_cell.length_a   1.000
_cell.length_b   1.000
_cell.length_c   1.000
_cell.angle_alpha   90.00
_cell.angle_beta   90.00
_cell.angle_gamma   90.00
#
_symmetry.space_group_name_H-M   'P 1'
#
loop_
_entity.id
_entity.type
_entity.pdbx_description
1 polymer ?
#
loop_
_entity_poly.entity_id
_entity_poly.type
_entity_poly.pdbx_seq_one_letter_code
_entity_poly.pdbx_strand_id
1 'polypeptide(L)'
;MGRHAESETLKARRRTEIMDKLYRDAVQLYRTEHTPGTTLPNGREKALSLRAVCEEITTRYWEETGKHPPEPLNKSRLERHVKGGVSKSQSNADRGWLTHAEAEEIVNYCLEMADRGFPLTHQDLQTEVNSILRARLGAAFLGVGKRW
;
A
#
# COMPACT_ATOMS: atom_id res chain seq x y z
N MET A 1 -4.92 24.61 14.65
CA MET A 1 -4.63 23.89 13.40
C MET A 1 -5.95 23.38 12.83
N GLY A 2 -6.41 23.92 11.70
CA GLY A 2 -7.66 23.48 11.06
C GLY A 2 -7.46 22.12 10.41
N ARG A 3 -8.42 21.19 10.60
CA ARG A 3 -8.42 19.94 9.82
C ARG A 3 -8.78 20.30 8.39
N HIS A 4 -7.77 20.42 7.52
CA HIS A 4 -8.01 20.54 6.08
C HIS A 4 -8.55 19.21 5.56
N ALA A 5 -9.54 19.29 4.67
CA ALA A 5 -10.05 18.10 3.99
C ALA A 5 -8.90 17.43 3.22
N GLU A 6 -8.78 16.10 3.36
CA GLU A 6 -7.79 15.34 2.62
C GLU A 6 -8.00 15.51 1.11
N SER A 7 -6.91 15.61 0.37
CA SER A 7 -6.98 15.61 -1.10
C SER A 7 -7.60 14.30 -1.60
N GLU A 8 -8.26 14.35 -2.75
CA GLU A 8 -8.84 13.15 -3.38
C GLU A 8 -7.76 12.09 -3.68
N THR A 9 -6.54 12.53 -3.99
CA THR A 9 -5.39 11.63 -4.19
C THR A 9 -4.99 10.92 -2.90
N LEU A 10 -4.98 11.61 -1.76
CA LEU A 10 -4.65 11.01 -0.46
C LEU A 10 -5.72 10.01 -0.03
N LYS A 11 -7.01 10.34 -0.24
CA LYS A 11 -8.13 9.42 0.02
C LYS A 11 -8.04 8.16 -0.86
N ALA A 12 -7.75 8.32 -2.16
CA ALA A 12 -7.59 7.20 -3.09
C ALA A 12 -6.38 6.32 -2.72
N ARG A 13 -5.28 6.94 -2.26
CA ARG A 13 -4.10 6.21 -1.76
C ARG A 13 -4.45 5.40 -0.52
N ARG A 14 -5.02 6.01 0.52
CA ARG A 14 -5.42 5.29 1.75
C ARG A 14 -6.41 4.17 1.45
N ARG A 15 -7.38 4.41 0.57
CA ARG A 15 -8.30 3.37 0.09
C ARG A 15 -7.53 2.18 -0.51
N THR A 16 -6.56 2.45 -1.36
CA THR A 16 -5.73 1.40 -1.98
C THR A 16 -4.90 0.64 -0.95
N GLU A 17 -4.27 1.35 -0.01
CA GLU A 17 -3.47 0.76 1.07
C GLU A 17 -4.31 -0.15 1.98
N ILE A 18 -5.50 0.30 2.39
CA ILE A 18 -6.44 -0.52 3.16
C ILE A 18 -6.81 -1.77 2.37
N MET A 19 -7.20 -1.64 1.11
CA MET A 19 -7.58 -2.79 0.30
C MET A 19 -6.41 -3.77 0.11
N ASP A 20 -5.19 -3.28 -0.14
CA ASP A 20 -4.03 -4.14 -0.32
C ASP A 20 -3.63 -4.87 0.97
N LYS A 21 -3.76 -4.22 2.13
CA LYS A 21 -3.61 -4.86 3.44
C LYS A 21 -4.64 -6.00 3.59
N LEU A 22 -5.92 -5.72 3.33
CA LEU A 22 -6.98 -6.73 3.45
C LEU A 22 -6.75 -7.93 2.52
N TYR A 23 -6.32 -7.71 1.27
CA TYR A 23 -5.99 -8.82 0.37
C TYR A 23 -4.74 -9.58 0.79
N ARG A 24 -3.74 -8.92 1.39
CA ARG A 24 -2.56 -9.58 1.94
C ARG A 24 -2.94 -10.52 3.08
N ASP A 25 -3.75 -10.03 4.01
CA ASP A 25 -4.25 -10.81 5.16
C ASP A 25 -5.12 -11.98 4.67
N ALA A 26 -5.97 -11.75 3.68
CA ALA A 26 -6.79 -12.79 3.05
C ALA A 26 -5.94 -13.90 2.38
N VAL A 27 -4.89 -13.52 1.64
CA VAL A 27 -3.95 -14.48 1.03
C VAL A 27 -3.24 -15.29 2.10
N GLN A 28 -2.79 -14.64 3.17
CA GLN A 28 -2.12 -15.32 4.27
C GLN A 28 -3.05 -16.34 4.92
N LEU A 29 -4.28 -15.94 5.28
CA LEU A 29 -5.28 -16.84 5.85
C LEU A 29 -5.55 -18.04 4.94
N TYR A 30 -5.81 -17.78 3.66
CA TYR A 30 -6.08 -18.84 2.68
C TYR A 30 -4.93 -19.84 2.58
N ARG A 31 -3.68 -19.34 2.47
CA ARG A 31 -2.48 -20.19 2.38
C ARG A 31 -2.26 -21.00 3.65
N THR A 32 -2.45 -20.41 4.83
CA THR A 32 -2.26 -21.13 6.10
C THR A 32 -3.24 -22.30 6.23
N GLU A 33 -4.51 -22.11 5.87
CA GLU A 33 -5.52 -23.17 5.97
C GLU A 33 -5.35 -24.28 4.91
N HIS A 34 -4.77 -23.96 3.74
CA HIS A 34 -4.52 -24.93 2.68
C HIS A 34 -3.13 -25.58 2.75
N THR A 35 -2.35 -25.28 3.79
CA THR A 35 -1.07 -25.95 4.02
C THR A 35 -1.32 -27.34 4.63
N PRO A 36 -0.77 -28.42 4.05
CA PRO A 36 -0.92 -29.76 4.60
C PRO A 36 -0.43 -29.86 6.04
N GLY A 37 -1.23 -30.47 6.92
CA GLY A 37 -0.87 -30.66 8.32
C GLY A 37 -1.18 -29.47 9.25
N THR A 38 -1.77 -28.38 8.74
CA THR A 38 -2.24 -27.29 9.59
C THR A 38 -3.52 -27.66 10.34
N THR A 39 -3.53 -27.50 11.66
CA THR A 39 -4.75 -27.52 12.46
C THR A 39 -5.58 -26.29 12.13
N LEU A 40 -6.80 -26.49 11.64
CA LEU A 40 -7.66 -25.40 11.23
C LEU A 40 -8.12 -24.58 12.46
N PRO A 41 -8.18 -23.24 12.34
CA PRO A 41 -8.69 -22.40 13.41
C PRO A 41 -10.10 -22.81 13.83
N ASN A 42 -10.40 -22.67 15.13
CA ASN A 42 -11.73 -22.89 15.71
C ASN A 42 -12.30 -24.31 15.51
N GLY A 43 -11.44 -25.32 15.32
CA GLY A 43 -11.87 -26.72 15.20
C GLY A 43 -12.63 -27.03 13.91
N ARG A 44 -12.49 -26.19 12.87
CA ARG A 44 -13.12 -26.44 11.57
C ARG A 44 -12.56 -27.73 10.96
N GLU A 45 -13.42 -28.50 10.30
CA GLU A 45 -13.02 -29.73 9.60
C GLU A 45 -12.45 -29.48 8.19
N LYS A 46 -12.79 -28.33 7.60
CA LYS A 46 -12.45 -27.98 6.21
C LYS A 46 -11.92 -26.56 6.12
N ALA A 47 -10.93 -26.37 5.27
CA ALA A 47 -10.39 -25.05 4.93
C ALA A 47 -11.46 -24.18 4.27
N LEU A 48 -11.39 -22.86 4.49
CA LEU A 48 -12.32 -21.88 3.96
C LEU A 48 -12.20 -21.76 2.45
N SER A 49 -13.35 -21.66 1.77
CA SER A 49 -13.36 -21.25 0.37
C SER A 49 -12.87 -19.79 0.21
N LEU A 50 -12.45 -19.40 -0.99
CA LEU A 50 -12.05 -18.01 -1.29
C LEU A 50 -13.13 -16.98 -0.90
N ARG A 51 -14.42 -17.32 -1.05
CA ARG A 51 -15.53 -16.44 -0.64
C ARG A 51 -15.61 -16.31 0.88
N ALA A 52 -15.51 -17.43 1.58
CA ALA A 52 -15.58 -17.45 3.04
C ALA A 52 -14.37 -16.74 3.67
N VAL A 53 -13.19 -16.80 3.04
CA VAL A 53 -12.03 -15.96 3.43
C VAL A 53 -12.32 -14.46 3.27
N CYS A 54 -12.93 -14.05 2.15
CA CYS A 54 -13.32 -12.64 1.97
C CYS A 54 -14.31 -12.17 3.05
N GLU A 55 -15.29 -13.00 3.39
CA GLU A 55 -16.27 -12.73 4.45
C GLU A 55 -15.60 -12.64 5.83
N GLU A 56 -14.76 -13.62 6.18
CA GLU A 56 -14.00 -13.64 7.44
C GLU A 56 -13.14 -12.38 7.60
N ILE A 57 -12.41 -11.97 6.57
CA ILE A 57 -11.58 -10.76 6.60
C ILE A 57 -12.44 -9.49 6.70
N THR A 58 -13.61 -9.48 6.06
CA THR A 58 -14.56 -8.36 6.18
C THR A 58 -15.11 -8.25 7.59
N THR A 59 -15.47 -9.38 8.21
CA THR A 59 -15.92 -9.45 9.61
C THR A 59 -14.82 -8.99 10.56
N ARG A 60 -13.59 -9.51 10.41
CA ARG A 60 -12.45 -9.09 11.23
C ARG A 60 -12.19 -7.60 11.14
N TYR A 61 -12.23 -7.02 9.93
CA TYR A 61 -12.06 -5.59 9.75
C TYR A 61 -13.15 -4.77 10.44
N TRP A 62 -14.40 -5.24 10.40
CA TRP A 62 -15.50 -4.62 11.13
C TRP A 62 -15.31 -4.69 12.65
N GLU A 63 -14.90 -5.85 13.18
CA GLU A 63 -14.62 -6.04 14.60
C GLU A 63 -13.49 -5.12 15.08
N GLU A 64 -12.43 -4.97 14.29
CA GLU A 64 -11.28 -4.12 14.63
C GLU A 64 -11.56 -2.61 14.52
N THR A 65 -12.34 -2.19 13.51
CA THR A 65 -12.47 -0.76 13.16
C THR A 65 -13.85 -0.16 13.39
N GLY A 66 -14.87 -1.00 13.60
CA GLY A 66 -16.28 -0.61 13.62
C GLY A 66 -16.80 -0.08 12.28
N LYS A 67 -16.08 -0.33 11.18
CA LYS A 67 -16.41 0.18 9.84
C LYS A 67 -16.32 -0.93 8.80
N HIS A 68 -17.10 -0.81 7.73
CA HIS A 68 -16.94 -1.69 6.58
C HIS A 68 -15.68 -1.33 5.78
N PRO A 69 -15.05 -2.30 5.09
CA PRO A 69 -14.00 -2.02 4.13
C PRO A 69 -14.46 -0.98 3.10
N PRO A 70 -13.54 -0.20 2.50
CA PRO A 70 -13.88 0.79 1.48
C PRO A 70 -14.62 0.19 0.28
N GLU A 71 -14.35 -1.07 -0.04
CA GLU A 71 -15.01 -1.87 -1.07
C GLU A 71 -15.18 -3.31 -0.57
N PRO A 72 -16.25 -4.02 -0.98
CA PRO A 72 -16.37 -5.45 -0.74
C PRO A 72 -15.21 -6.24 -1.34
N LEU A 73 -14.66 -7.19 -0.59
CA LEU A 73 -13.61 -8.07 -1.10
C LEU A 73 -14.16 -8.99 -2.21
N ASN A 74 -13.45 -9.06 -3.33
CA ASN A 74 -13.84 -9.81 -4.51
C ASN A 74 -13.02 -11.12 -4.60
N LYS A 75 -13.73 -12.25 -4.69
CA LYS A 75 -13.10 -13.58 -4.79
C LYS A 75 -12.11 -13.70 -5.96
N SER A 76 -12.37 -13.08 -7.11
CA SER A 76 -11.54 -13.20 -8.30
C SER A 76 -10.23 -12.43 -8.15
N ARG A 77 -10.28 -11.29 -7.44
CA ARG A 77 -9.07 -10.55 -7.07
C ARG A 77 -8.24 -11.35 -6.07
N LEU A 78 -8.88 -11.95 -5.06
CA LEU A 78 -8.20 -12.83 -4.11
C LEU A 78 -7.55 -14.03 -4.82
N GLU A 79 -8.27 -14.71 -5.72
CA GLU A 79 -7.75 -15.84 -6.50
C GLU A 79 -6.49 -15.45 -7.29
N ARG A 80 -6.52 -14.29 -7.96
CA ARG A 80 -5.36 -13.75 -8.68
C ARG A 80 -4.18 -13.53 -7.72
N HIS A 81 -4.41 -13.00 -6.53
CA HIS A 81 -3.36 -12.76 -5.54
C HIS A 81 -2.78 -14.06 -4.97
N VAL A 82 -3.63 -15.06 -4.70
CA VAL A 82 -3.19 -16.40 -4.25
C VAL A 82 -2.25 -17.03 -5.27
N LYS A 83 -2.57 -16.92 -6.57
CA LYS A 83 -1.76 -17.37 -7.71
C LYS A 83 -0.47 -16.55 -7.95
N GLY A 84 -0.14 -15.60 -7.07
CA GLY A 84 1.08 -14.80 -7.15
C GLY A 84 0.93 -13.45 -7.87
N GLY A 85 -0.30 -13.04 -8.19
CA GLY A 85 -0.55 -11.70 -8.73
C GLY A 85 -0.27 -10.62 -7.69
N VAL A 86 0.44 -9.57 -8.09
CA VAL A 86 0.68 -8.37 -7.25
C VAL A 86 -0.33 -7.26 -7.53
N SER A 87 -0.54 -6.37 -6.57
CA SER A 87 -1.35 -5.16 -6.76
C SER A 87 -0.59 -4.17 -7.67
N LYS A 88 -1.33 -3.22 -8.27
CA LYS A 88 -0.70 -2.16 -9.07
C LYS A 88 0.22 -1.28 -8.21
N SER A 89 -0.19 -0.96 -6.99
CA SER A 89 0.62 -0.25 -6.00
C SER A 89 1.94 -0.99 -5.71
N GLN A 90 1.90 -2.31 -5.47
CA GLN A 90 3.11 -3.11 -5.26
C GLN A 90 3.98 -3.14 -6.51
N SER A 91 3.40 -3.41 -7.67
CA SER A 91 4.14 -3.41 -8.94
C SER A 91 4.77 -2.05 -9.25
N ASN A 92 4.14 -0.95 -8.84
CA ASN A 92 4.67 0.40 -9.03
C ASN A 92 5.76 0.70 -8.00
N ALA A 93 5.60 0.27 -6.74
CA ALA A 93 6.62 0.38 -5.71
C ALA A 93 7.89 -0.38 -6.11
N ASP A 94 7.75 -1.60 -6.65
CA ASP A 94 8.89 -2.42 -7.09
C ASP A 94 9.65 -1.81 -8.29
N ARG A 95 8.98 -0.95 -9.08
CA ARG A 95 9.56 -0.26 -10.24
C ARG A 95 9.99 1.17 -9.95
N GLY A 96 9.65 1.70 -8.79
CA GLY A 96 9.93 3.07 -8.39
C GLY A 96 11.37 3.22 -7.88
N TRP A 97 11.95 4.40 -8.08
CA TRP A 97 13.23 4.74 -7.45
C TRP A 97 13.10 4.92 -5.95
N LEU A 98 11.98 5.52 -5.52
CA LEU A 98 11.71 5.90 -4.14
C LEU A 98 11.00 4.77 -3.39
N THR A 99 11.46 4.51 -2.19
CA THR A 99 10.69 3.76 -1.20
C THR A 99 9.50 4.59 -0.71
N HIS A 100 8.56 3.93 -0.02
CA HIS A 100 7.40 4.62 0.53
C HIS A 100 7.78 5.75 1.50
N ALA A 101 8.74 5.49 2.39
CA ALA A 101 9.21 6.45 3.38
C ALA A 101 9.87 7.66 2.71
N GLU A 102 10.72 7.44 1.70
CA GLU A 102 11.36 8.53 0.95
C GLU A 102 10.33 9.36 0.18
N ALA A 103 9.31 8.73 -0.40
CA ALA A 103 8.23 9.44 -1.07
C ALA A 103 7.40 10.30 -0.09
N GLU A 104 7.17 9.83 1.13
CA GLU A 104 6.49 10.62 2.17
C GLU A 104 7.33 11.82 2.64
N GLU A 105 8.64 11.64 2.79
CA GLU A 105 9.58 12.72 3.11
C GLU A 105 9.52 13.83 2.05
N ILE A 106 9.54 13.47 0.76
CA ILE A 106 9.43 14.43 -0.35
C ILE A 106 8.06 15.15 -0.34
N VAL A 107 6.97 14.43 -0.06
CA VAL A 107 5.64 15.05 0.04
C VAL A 107 5.59 16.05 1.20
N ASN A 108 6.14 15.70 2.35
CA ASN A 108 6.21 16.59 3.51
C ASN A 108 7.06 17.83 3.22
N TYR A 109 8.20 17.67 2.55
CA TYR A 109 9.01 18.79 2.08
C TYR A 109 8.22 19.72 1.15
N CYS A 110 7.48 19.17 0.19
CA CYS A 110 6.61 19.97 -0.70
C CYS A 110 5.53 20.74 0.05
N LEU A 111 4.89 20.11 1.04
CA LEU A 111 3.88 20.76 1.87
C LEU A 111 4.49 21.88 2.71
N GLU A 112 5.67 21.65 3.29
CA GLU A 112 6.37 22.66 4.09
C GLU A 112 6.77 23.87 3.24
N MET A 113 7.27 23.66 2.02
CA MET A 113 7.61 24.76 1.12
C MET A 113 6.36 25.53 0.69
N ALA A 114 5.26 24.83 0.41
CA ALA A 114 3.98 25.44 0.09
C ALA A 114 3.43 26.28 1.25
N ASP A 115 3.47 25.77 2.48
CA ASP A 115 3.02 26.48 3.68
C ASP A 115 3.84 27.74 3.95
N ARG A 116 5.13 27.72 3.60
CA ARG A 116 6.03 28.88 3.69
C ARG A 116 5.89 29.86 2.52
N GLY A 117 5.08 29.52 1.51
CA GLY A 117 4.88 30.35 0.30
C GLY A 117 6.05 30.32 -0.68
N PHE A 118 6.94 29.32 -0.59
CA PHE A 118 8.05 29.17 -1.53
C PHE A 118 7.59 28.39 -2.77
N PRO A 119 7.76 28.94 -3.98
CA PRO A 119 7.47 28.21 -5.20
C PRO A 119 8.54 27.12 -5.40
N LEU A 120 8.12 25.87 -5.40
CA LEU A 120 9.00 24.76 -5.78
C LEU A 120 9.03 24.61 -7.30
N THR A 121 10.23 24.63 -7.86
CA THR A 121 10.43 24.23 -9.25
C THR A 121 10.62 22.73 -9.35
N HIS A 122 10.43 22.19 -10.56
CA HIS A 122 10.74 20.80 -10.85
C HIS A 122 12.22 20.45 -10.58
N GLN A 123 13.14 21.39 -10.80
CA GLN A 123 14.57 21.20 -10.54
C GLN A 123 14.90 21.11 -9.05
N ASP A 124 14.21 21.89 -8.20
CA ASP A 124 14.39 21.82 -6.75
C ASP A 124 13.95 20.45 -6.24
N LEU A 125 12.77 20.00 -6.68
CA LEU A 125 12.25 18.68 -6.34
C LEU A 125 13.19 17.57 -6.82
N GLN A 126 13.70 17.67 -8.05
CA GLN A 126 14.66 16.71 -8.59
C GLN A 126 15.95 16.68 -7.75
N THR A 127 16.42 17.84 -7.27
CA THR A 127 17.62 17.95 -6.45
C THR A 127 17.43 17.25 -5.11
N GLU A 128 16.30 17.51 -4.43
CA GLU A 128 15.96 16.89 -3.15
C GLU A 128 15.82 15.37 -3.29
N VAL A 129 15.08 14.91 -4.30
CA VAL A 129 14.91 13.49 -4.61
C VAL A 129 16.25 12.81 -4.88
N ASN A 130 17.13 13.43 -5.66
CA ASN A 130 18.46 12.89 -5.93
C ASN A 130 19.34 12.88 -4.69
N SER A 131 19.18 13.85 -3.78
CA SER A 131 19.90 13.90 -2.50
C SER A 131 19.54 12.68 -1.64
N ILE A 132 18.24 12.45 -1.43
CA ILE A 132 17.70 11.30 -0.69
C ILE A 132 18.18 9.99 -1.32
N LEU A 133 18.02 9.84 -2.64
CA LEU A 133 18.42 8.63 -3.35
C LEU A 133 19.93 8.39 -3.32
N ARG A 134 20.78 9.43 -3.39
CA ARG A 134 22.24 9.28 -3.25
C ARG A 134 22.64 8.91 -1.83
N ALA A 135 21.93 9.37 -0.81
CA ALA A 135 22.18 8.96 0.57
C ALA A 135 21.96 7.45 0.74
N ARG A 136 20.93 6.88 0.10
CA ARG A 136 20.65 5.44 0.17
C ARG A 136 21.43 4.58 -0.84
N LEU A 137 21.47 4.98 -2.11
CA LEU A 137 22.04 4.22 -3.23
C LEU A 137 23.54 4.50 -3.43
N GLY A 138 24.08 5.53 -2.77
CA GLY A 138 25.47 5.94 -2.86
C GLY A 138 25.79 6.81 -4.06
N ALA A 139 27.06 7.20 -4.16
CA ALA A 139 27.56 8.12 -5.19
C ALA A 139 27.50 7.57 -6.62
N ALA A 140 27.32 6.25 -6.79
CA ALA A 140 27.15 5.62 -8.09
C ALA A 140 25.78 5.90 -8.73
N PHE A 141 24.81 6.40 -7.96
CA PHE A 141 23.50 6.78 -8.50
C PHE A 141 23.60 8.08 -9.32
N LEU A 142 23.35 7.95 -10.62
CA LEU A 142 23.49 9.04 -11.60
C LEU A 142 22.36 10.08 -11.53
N GLY A 143 21.28 9.79 -10.80
CA GLY A 143 20.10 10.64 -10.67
C GLY A 143 18.88 10.09 -11.41
N VAL A 144 17.70 10.60 -11.09
CA VAL A 144 16.41 10.16 -11.64
C VAL A 144 16.20 10.52 -13.13
N GLY A 145 17.06 11.38 -13.70
CA GLY A 145 17.02 11.79 -15.10
C GLY A 145 16.19 13.06 -15.37
N LYS A 146 16.35 13.67 -16.56
CA LYS A 146 15.84 15.01 -16.90
C LYS A 146 14.31 15.11 -17.10
N ARG A 147 13.59 13.99 -17.18
CA ARG A 147 12.14 13.92 -17.41
C ARG A 147 11.42 13.02 -16.39
N TRP A 148 12.08 12.81 -15.25
CA TRP A 148 11.41 12.30 -14.05
C TRP A 148 10.45 13.36 -13.54
#